data_AF-A0A7X9E8M9-F1
#
_entry.id   AF-A0A7X9E8M9-F1
#
_cell.length_a   1.000
_cell.length_b   1.000
_cell.length_c   1.000
_cell.angle_alpha   90.00
_cell.angle_beta   90.00
_cell.angle_gamma   90.00
#
_symmetry.space_group_name_H-M   'P 1'
#
loop_
_entity.id
_entity.type
_entity.pdbx_description
1 polymer ?
#
loop_
_entity_poly.entity_id
_entity_poly.type
_entity_poly.pdbx_seq_one_letter_code
_entity_poly.pdbx_strand_id
1 'polypeptide(L)'
;KEGSFLYSIVNDKKWDVNSFHIQKVEKVPDNFIATAVANDGVIEAVESIDAFIVGTQFHPEELLWGDKRAELVFEKFIEKCKKGGCHD
;
A
#
# COMPACT_ATOMS: atom_id res chain seq x y z
N LYS A 1 7.84 -1.51 -3.74
CA LYS A 1 8.53 -1.16 -5.00
C LYS A 1 9.20 0.19 -4.79
N GLU A 2 10.50 0.34 -5.05
CA GLU A 2 11.18 1.64 -4.88
C GLU A 2 10.42 2.75 -5.61
N GLY A 3 10.29 3.91 -4.97
CA GLY A 3 9.53 5.05 -5.49
C GLY A 3 8.01 5.01 -5.25
N SER A 4 7.45 3.92 -4.74
CA SER A 4 6.03 3.83 -4.40
C SER A 4 5.71 4.48 -3.05
N PHE A 5 4.45 4.85 -2.83
CA PHE A 5 3.97 5.37 -1.55
C PHE A 5 4.27 4.37 -0.43
N LEU A 6 3.95 3.09 -0.63
CA LEU A 6 4.21 2.07 0.38
C LEU A 6 5.69 1.92 0.71
N TYR A 7 6.58 1.98 -0.29
CA TYR A 7 8.02 1.95 -0.06
C TYR A 7 8.53 3.16 0.72
N SER A 8 7.93 4.34 0.51
CA SER A 8 8.29 5.55 1.27
C SER A 8 7.95 5.45 2.77
N ILE A 9 7.01 4.55 3.13
CA ILE A 9 6.62 4.27 4.52
C ILE A 9 7.52 3.19 5.12
N VAL A 10 7.62 2.05 4.43
CA VAL A 10 8.34 0.87 4.94
C VAL A 10 9.85 1.13 4.95
N ASN A 11 10.35 1.87 3.95
CA ASN A 11 11.78 2.13 3.70
C ASN A 11 12.62 0.84 3.67
N ASP A 12 12.02 -0.26 3.24
CA ASP A 12 12.62 -1.57 3.06
C ASP A 12 11.93 -2.25 1.87
N LYS A 13 12.62 -3.22 1.26
CA LYS A 13 12.09 -4.08 0.20
C LYS A 13 11.18 -5.18 0.74
N LYS A 14 11.21 -5.44 2.05
CA LYS A 14 10.42 -6.48 2.70
C LYS A 14 9.59 -5.94 3.84
N TRP A 15 8.37 -6.46 3.95
CA TRP A 15 7.48 -6.22 5.06
C TRP A 15 6.66 -7.48 5.31
N ASP A 16 6.76 -8.04 6.52
CA ASP A 16 5.89 -9.13 6.96
C ASP A 16 4.52 -8.56 7.32
N VAL A 17 3.49 -9.04 6.64
CA VAL A 17 2.10 -8.60 6.78
C VAL A 17 1.17 -9.78 7.03
N ASN A 18 -0.04 -9.52 7.51
CA ASN A 18 -1.06 -10.56 7.64
C ASN A 18 -1.64 -10.97 6.27
N SER A 19 -2.34 -12.10 6.24
CA SER A 19 -3.08 -12.55 5.07
C SER A 19 -4.36 -13.25 5.53
N PHE A 20 -5.51 -12.67 5.17
CA PHE A 20 -6.84 -13.15 5.53
C PHE A 20 -7.78 -13.22 4.32
N HIS A 21 -7.22 -13.35 3.11
CA HIS A 21 -7.97 -13.33 1.87
C HIS A 21 -7.96 -14.69 1.16
N ILE A 22 -9.09 -15.03 0.54
CA ILE A 22 -9.23 -16.23 -0.30
C ILE A 22 -9.10 -15.86 -1.79
N GLN A 23 -9.43 -14.62 -2.14
CA GLN A 23 -9.33 -14.07 -3.49
C GLN A 23 -8.07 -13.23 -3.63
N LYS A 24 -7.57 -13.11 -4.87
CA LYS A 24 -6.41 -12.29 -5.19
C LYS A 24 -6.58 -11.59 -6.53
N VAL A 25 -5.83 -10.51 -6.73
CA VAL A 25 -5.74 -9.82 -8.02
C VAL A 25 -5.08 -10.74 -9.05
N GLU A 26 -5.80 -11.09 -10.11
CA GLU A 26 -5.27 -11.88 -11.23
C GLU A 26 -4.54 -10.99 -12.25
N LYS A 27 -5.11 -9.81 -12.55
CA LYS A 27 -4.54 -8.84 -13.49
C LYS A 27 -4.61 -7.44 -12.94
N VAL A 28 -3.46 -6.76 -12.89
CA VAL A 28 -3.38 -5.33 -12.57
C VAL A 28 -3.79 -4.52 -13.81
N PRO A 29 -4.74 -3.56 -13.69
CA PRO A 29 -5.10 -2.66 -14.79
C PRO A 29 -3.92 -1.76 -15.21
N ASP A 30 -3.91 -1.30 -16.45
CA ASP A 30 -2.78 -0.54 -17.03
C ASP A 30 -2.48 0.79 -16.31
N ASN A 31 -3.48 1.39 -15.67
CA ASN A 31 -3.36 2.62 -14.88
C ASN A 31 -2.97 2.39 -13.40
N PHE A 32 -2.56 1.16 -13.08
CA PHE A 32 -2.04 0.77 -11.78
C PHE A 32 -0.73 0.01 -11.93
N ILE A 33 0.07 0.04 -10.87
CA ILE A 33 1.28 -0.76 -10.74
C ILE A 33 1.19 -1.62 -9.48
N ALA A 34 1.64 -2.88 -9.57
CA ALA A 34 1.87 -3.69 -8.38
C ALA A 34 3.08 -3.11 -7.61
N THR A 35 2.87 -2.75 -6.35
CA THR A 35 3.90 -2.12 -5.52
C THR A 35 4.36 -3.01 -4.37
N ALA A 36 3.59 -4.01 -3.99
CA ALA A 36 4.01 -5.12 -3.13
C ALA A 36 3.55 -6.46 -3.73
N VAL A 37 4.42 -7.45 -3.66
CA VAL A 37 4.17 -8.81 -4.14
C VAL A 37 4.76 -9.78 -3.12
N ALA A 38 3.99 -10.76 -2.68
CA ALA A 38 4.42 -11.81 -1.78
C ALA A 38 5.32 -12.84 -2.49
N ASN A 39 5.99 -13.69 -1.71
CA ASN A 39 6.94 -14.68 -2.25
C ASN A 39 6.27 -15.73 -3.16
N ASP A 40 4.97 -15.94 -3.01
CA ASP A 40 4.15 -16.85 -3.84
C ASP A 40 3.54 -16.16 -5.08
N GLY A 41 3.88 -14.90 -5.31
CA GLY A 41 3.41 -14.10 -6.44
C GLY A 41 2.07 -13.41 -6.24
N VAL A 42 1.44 -13.50 -5.06
CA VAL A 42 0.22 -12.73 -4.75
C VAL A 42 0.55 -11.24 -4.71
N ILE A 43 -0.25 -10.43 -5.41
CA ILE A 43 -0.13 -8.97 -5.37
C ILE A 43 -0.74 -8.48 -4.06
N GLU A 44 0.09 -7.91 -3.20
CA GLU A 44 -0.29 -7.44 -1.87
C GLU A 44 -0.60 -5.94 -1.83
N ALA A 45 -0.12 -5.18 -2.82
CA ALA A 45 -0.49 -3.78 -2.96
C ALA A 45 -0.44 -3.31 -4.42
N VAL A 46 -1.36 -2.42 -4.77
CA VAL A 46 -1.41 -1.70 -6.03
C VAL A 46 -1.50 -0.20 -5.79
N GLU A 47 -0.88 0.59 -6.66
CA GLU A 47 -0.94 2.05 -6.62
C GLU A 47 -1.25 2.58 -8.01
N SER A 48 -2.07 3.64 -8.10
CA SER A 48 -2.36 4.29 -9.39
C SER A 48 -1.16 5.11 -9.86
N ILE A 49 -0.97 5.17 -11.17
CA ILE A 49 0.03 6.06 -11.80
C ILE A 49 -0.52 7.46 -12.08
N ASP A 50 -1.84 7.63 -12.10
CA ASP A 50 -2.51 8.87 -12.53
C ASP A 50 -3.05 9.71 -11.36
N ALA A 51 -3.32 9.08 -10.22
CA ALA A 51 -3.89 9.74 -9.05
C ALA A 51 -3.35 9.14 -7.74
N PHE A 52 -3.55 9.83 -6.62
CA PHE A 52 -3.21 9.28 -5.31
C PHE A 52 -4.26 8.24 -4.88
N ILE A 53 -4.06 7.00 -5.34
CA ILE A 53 -4.85 5.83 -4.98
C ILE A 53 -3.88 4.71 -4.57
N VAL A 54 -4.11 4.14 -3.40
CA VAL A 54 -3.33 3.04 -2.84
C VAL A 54 -4.32 1.96 -2.38
N GLY A 55 -4.11 0.72 -2.81
CA GLY A 55 -4.87 -0.44 -2.33
C GLY A 55 -3.91 -1.48 -1.76
N THR A 56 -4.24 -2.00 -0.58
CA THR A 56 -3.54 -3.12 0.05
C THR A 56 -4.47 -4.33 0.11
N GLN A 57 -3.91 -5.53 -0.05
CA GLN A 57 -4.65 -6.78 0.08
C GLN A 57 -4.52 -7.36 1.50
N PHE A 58 -3.41 -7.11 2.17
CA PHE A 58 -3.28 -7.25 3.63
C PHE A 58 -4.07 -6.17 4.36
N HIS A 59 -4.28 -6.39 5.65
CA HIS A 59 -5.04 -5.54 6.56
C HIS A 59 -4.08 -4.74 7.46
N PRO A 60 -3.65 -3.52 7.07
CA PRO A 60 -2.77 -2.69 7.90
C PRO A 60 -3.39 -2.33 9.26
N GLU A 61 -4.71 -2.27 9.37
CA GLU A 61 -5.43 -1.99 10.62
C GLU A 61 -5.21 -3.07 11.69
N GLU A 62 -5.04 -4.32 11.29
CA GLU A 62 -4.78 -5.45 12.20
C GLU A 62 -3.30 -5.52 12.64
N LEU A 63 -2.42 -4.73 12.01
CA LEU A 63 -0.98 -4.66 12.31
C LEU A 63 -0.60 -3.48 13.22
N LEU A 64 -1.57 -2.63 13.58
CA LEU A 64 -1.33 -1.44 14.42
C LEU A 64 -0.68 -1.80 15.77
N TRP A 65 -1.01 -2.97 16.32
CA TRP A 65 -0.41 -3.47 17.55
C TRP A 65 0.83 -4.31 17.24
N GLY A 66 1.98 -3.64 17.09
CA GLY A 66 3.28 -4.31 17.00
C GLY A 66 4.09 -3.90 15.78
N ASP A 67 3.52 -3.18 14.82
CA ASP A 67 4.26 -2.63 13.69
C ASP A 67 3.97 -1.14 13.47
N LYS A 68 4.93 -0.29 13.83
CA LYS A 68 4.82 1.16 13.64
C LYS A 68 4.66 1.54 12.15
N ARG A 69 5.11 0.70 11.22
CA ARG A 69 4.93 0.95 9.77
C ARG A 69 3.45 0.92 9.39
N ALA A 70 2.65 0.07 10.04
CA ALA A 70 1.21 0.02 9.81
C ALA A 70 0.53 1.34 10.21
N GLU A 71 0.90 1.91 11.36
CA GLU A 71 0.42 3.23 11.78
C GLU A 71 0.85 4.32 10.79
N LEU A 72 2.10 4.27 10.31
CA LEU A 72 2.62 5.21 9.31
C LEU A 72 1.87 5.15 7.97
N VAL A 73 1.32 3.99 7.57
CA VAL A 73 0.45 3.90 6.38
C VAL A 73 -0.72 4.86 6.51
N PHE A 74 -1.42 4.84 7.65
CA PHE A 74 -2.57 5.71 7.90
C PHE A 74 -2.15 7.18 8.07
N GLU A 75 -1.11 7.45 8.87
CA GLU A 75 -0.62 8.82 9.09
C GLU A 75 -0.24 9.49 7.75
N LYS A 76 0.52 8.80 6.91
CA LYS A 76 0.99 9.33 5.62
C LYS A 76 -0.13 9.43 4.59
N PHE A 77 -1.09 8.51 4.62
CA PHE A 77 -2.27 8.60 3.77
C PHE A 77 -3.09 9.84 4.12
N ILE A 78 -3.36 10.08 5.41
CA ILE A 78 -4.07 11.28 5.90
C ILE A 78 -3.30 12.56 5.54
N GLU A 79 -1.97 12.58 5.70
CA GLU A 79 -1.12 13.71 5.31
C GLU A 79 -1.28 14.05 3.82
N LYS A 80 -1.33 13.04 2.95
CA LYS A 80 -1.53 13.21 1.51
C LYS A 80 -2.94 13.72 1.20
N CYS A 81 -3.98 13.21 1.84
CA CYS A 81 -5.35 13.68 1.66
C CYS A 81 -5.50 15.17 2.05
N LYS A 82 -4.86 15.61 3.14
CA LYS A 82 -4.89 17.02 3.58
C LYS A 82 -4.25 17.96 2.55
N LYS A 83 -3.19 17.53 1.86
CA LYS A 83 -2.51 18.34 0.83
C LYS A 83 -3.31 18.45 -0.47
N GLY A 84 -4.15 17.46 -0.79
CA GLY A 84 -5.04 17.49 -1.96
C GLY A 84 -6.26 18.42 -1.82
N GLY A 85 -6.49 18.99 -0.63
CA GLY A 85 -7.62 19.87 -0.32
C GLY A 85 -7.47 21.33 -0.76
N CYS A 86 -6.33 21.73 -1.32
CA CYS A 86 -6.16 23.05 -1.93
C CYS A 86 -6.03 22.89 -3.46
N HIS A 87 -7.16 22.95 -4.15
CA HIS A 87 -7.20 23.60 -5.46
C HIS A 87 -7.58 25.05 -5.18
N ASP A 88 -6.63 25.96 -5.38
CA ASP A 88 -6.93 27.38 -5.68
C ASP A 88 -7.37 27.49 -7.15
#